data_AF-Q14NS9-F1
#
_entry.id   AF-Q14NS9-F1
#
_cell.length_a   1.000
_cell.length_b   1.000
_cell.length_c   1.000
_cell.angle_alpha   90.00
_cell.angle_beta   90.00
_cell.angle_gamma   90.00
#
_symmetry.space_group_name_H-M   'P 1'
#
loop_
_entity.id
_entity.type
_entity.pdbx_description
1 polymer ?
#
loop_
_entity_poly.entity_id
_entity_poly.type
_entity_poly.pdbx_seq_one_letter_code
_entity_poly.pdbx_strand_id
1 'polypeptide(L)' 'MERKHYFILRSLVTKYGKDNVINTVNKIVINNVKENE' A
#
# COMPACT_ATOMS: atom_id res chain seq x y z
N MET A 1 -9.42 13.65 6.46
CA MET A 1 -9.03 12.22 6.50
C MET A 1 -7.83 11.91 5.61
N GLU A 2 -7.72 12.50 4.41
CA GLU A 2 -6.65 12.19 3.45
C GLU A 2 -5.22 12.48 3.92
N ARG A 3 -4.98 13.58 4.65
CA ARG A 3 -3.64 13.90 5.16
C ARG A 3 -3.07 12.84 6.11
N LYS A 4 -3.92 12.15 6.88
CA LYS A 4 -3.50 11.07 7.78
C LYS A 4 -3.05 9.84 6.98
N HIS A 5 -3.77 9.48 5.93
CA HIS A 5 -3.40 8.38 5.04
C HIS A 5 -2.10 8.67 4.29
N TYR A 6 -1.94 9.90 3.78
CA TYR A 6 -0.70 10.32 3.14
C TYR A 6 0.51 10.26 4.09
N PHE A 7 0.31 10.64 5.36
CA PHE A 7 1.35 10.55 6.39
C PHE A 7 1.81 9.09 6.63
N ILE A 8 0.86 8.16 6.70
CA ILE A 8 1.15 6.73 6.90
C ILE A 8 1.87 6.16 5.68
N LEU A 9 1.38 6.40 4.46
CA LEU A 9 2.04 5.94 3.23
C LEU A 9 3.47 6.50 3.12
N ARG A 10 3.68 7.77 3.44
CA ARG A 10 5.01 8.37 3.42
C ARG A 10 5.95 7.70 4.42
N SER A 11 5.48 7.43 5.64
CA SER A 11 6.25 6.72 6.66
C SER A 11 6.64 5.31 6.19
N LEU A 12 5.71 4.59 5.57
CA LEU A 12 5.94 3.25 5.04
C LEU A 12 6.96 3.26 3.89
N VAL A 13 6.86 4.19 2.95
CA VAL A 13 7.81 4.33 1.83
C VAL A 13 9.20 4.67 2.34
N THR A 14 9.34 5.55 3.33
CA THR A 14 10.64 5.87 3.95
C THR A 14 11.22 4.67 4.70
N LYS A 15 10.39 3.87 5.38
CA LYS A 15 10.85 2.76 6.22
C LYS A 15 11.22 1.51 5.43
N TYR A 16 10.45 1.20 4.39
CA TYR A 16 10.55 -0.08 3.67
C TYR A 16 10.97 0.06 2.21
N GLY A 17 11.11 1.30 1.72
CA GLY A 17 11.44 1.59 0.33
C GLY A 17 10.22 1.59 -0.58
N LYS A 18 10.29 2.40 -1.64
CA LYS A 18 9.20 2.62 -2.60
C LYS A 18 8.74 1.32 -3.25
N ASP A 19 9.67 0.53 -3.78
CA ASP A 19 9.36 -0.69 -4.54
C ASP A 19 8.69 -1.75 -3.67
N ASN A 20 9.13 -1.91 -2.42
CA ASN A 20 8.56 -2.90 -1.51
C ASN A 20 7.12 -2.56 -1.09
N VAL A 21 6.84 -1.27 -0.85
CA VAL A 21 5.48 -0.80 -0.54
C VAL A 21 4.56 -0.98 -1.73
N ILE A 22 4.99 -0.60 -2.95
CA ILE A 22 4.19 -0.77 -4.17
C ILE A 22 3.90 -2.25 -4.43
N ASN A 23 4.89 -3.12 -4.30
CA ASN A 23 4.72 -4.55 -4.58
C ASN A 23 3.77 -5.21 -3.56
N THR A 24 3.81 -4.77 -2.30
CA THR A 24 2.91 -5.24 -1.25
C THR A 24 1.47 -4.75 -1.47
N VAL A 25 1.29 -3.46 -1.77
CA VAL A 25 -0.04 -2.89 -2.09
C VAL A 25 -0.63 -3.57 -3.33
N ASN A 26 0.14 -3.77 -4.39
CA ASN A 26 -0.33 -4.46 -5.59
C ASN A 26 -0.78 -5.90 -5.28
N LYS A 27 -0.04 -6.65 -4.47
CA LYS A 27 -0.47 -7.99 -4.03
C LYS A 27 -1.77 -7.96 -3.25
N ILE A 28 -1.93 -7.01 -2.33
CA ILE A 28 -3.16 -6.86 -1.54
C ILE A 28 -4.35 -6.50 -2.43
N VAL A 29 -4.18 -5.55 -3.35
CA VAL A 29 -5.22 -5.13 -4.30
C VAL A 29 -5.63 -6.30 -5.18
N ILE A 30 -4.68 -7.04 -5.76
CA ILE A 30 -4.96 -8.19 -6.60
C ILE A 30 -5.66 -9.32 -5.82
N ASN A 31 -5.24 -9.59 -4.58
CA ASN A 31 -5.87 -10.62 -3.76
C ASN A 31 -7.31 -10.25 -3.38
N ASN A 32 -7.57 -9.00 -2.99
CA ASN A 32 -8.92 -8.53 -2.69
C ASN A 32 -9.84 -8.52 -3.92
N VAL A 33 -9.30 -8.34 -5.13
CA VAL A 33 -10.09 -8.43 -6.37
C VAL A 33 -10.49 -9.88 -6.64
N LYS A 34 -9.60 -10.84 -6.39
CA LYS A 34 -9.88 -12.28 -6.61
C LYS A 34 -10.83 -12.89 -5.58
N GLU A 35 -10.87 -12.38 -4.35
CA GLU A 35 -11.80 -12.87 -3.32
C GLU A 35 -13.24 -12.36 -3.51
N ASN A 36 -13.44 -11.34 -4.36
CA ASN A 36 -14.73 -10.75 -4.66
C ASN A 36 -15.29 -11.17 -6.03
N GLU A 37 -14.65 -12.14 -6.71
CA GLU A 37 -15.09 -12.76 -7.96
C GLU A 37 -15.65 -14.17 -7.69
#